data_AF-A0A443LN74-F1
#
_entry.id   AF-A0A443LN74-F1
#
_cell.length_a   1.000
_cell.length_b   1.000
_cell.length_c   1.000
_cell.angle_alpha   90.00
_cell.angle_beta   90.00
_cell.angle_gamma   90.00
#
_symmetry.space_group_name_H-M   'P 1'
#
loop_
_entity.id
_entity.type
_entity.pdbx_description
1 polymer ?
#
loop_
_entity_poly.entity_id
_entity_poly.type
_entity_poly.pdbx_seq_one_letter_code
_entity_poly.pdbx_strand_id
1 'polypeptide(L)'
;MDERFDLTVAVDADTWAYAQRRMAFLEAMLVRVLREHFELQEWFAAAELEALRLPGLPTHRSTITRKARQEGWECRWSNGRYLFHVSALPSRAFDALLARILDLPPIEAEAGEWFDLPAPPAPAPPMPVNTAPPWVLPLMRLMRNETGGDLARAWRELPHHVPEGTALPSVEEAAQVLVRFGLA
;
A
#
# COMPACT_ATOMS: atom_id res chain seq x y z
N MET A 1 8.88 -42.28 -15.07
CA MET A 1 8.53 -41.78 -13.73
C MET A 1 9.30 -40.49 -13.56
N ASP A 2 8.63 -39.35 -13.70
CA ASP A 2 9.26 -38.03 -13.52
C ASP A 2 9.36 -37.72 -12.03
N GLU A 3 10.52 -37.99 -11.44
CA GLU A 3 10.88 -37.53 -10.10
C GLU A 3 11.20 -36.03 -10.16
N ARG A 4 10.16 -35.20 -10.11
CA ARG A 4 10.35 -33.77 -9.81
C ARG A 4 10.66 -33.63 -8.32
N PHE A 5 11.91 -33.32 -8.02
CA PHE A 5 12.30 -32.88 -6.69
C PHE A 5 11.71 -31.49 -6.45
N ASP A 6 10.70 -31.42 -5.57
CA ASP A 6 10.15 -30.16 -5.11
C ASP A 6 11.14 -29.53 -4.13
N LEU A 7 12.05 -28.69 -4.65
CA LEU A 7 13.13 -28.04 -3.90
C LEU A 7 12.62 -26.80 -3.14
N THR A 8 11.40 -26.82 -2.62
CA THR A 8 10.84 -25.71 -1.86
C THR A 8 10.97 -25.98 -0.36
N VAL A 9 11.64 -25.09 0.35
CA VAL A 9 11.72 -25.09 1.82
C VAL A 9 10.82 -23.98 2.35
N ALA A 10 9.88 -24.33 3.23
CA ALA A 10 9.10 -23.35 3.96
C ALA A 10 9.95 -22.74 5.09
N VAL A 11 10.02 -21.42 5.14
CA VAL A 11 10.74 -20.67 6.17
C VAL A 11 9.76 -19.68 6.79
N ASP A 12 9.86 -19.51 8.11
CA ASP A 12 9.08 -18.52 8.83
C ASP A 12 9.38 -17.09 8.31
N ALA A 13 8.36 -16.24 8.29
CA ALA A 13 8.47 -14.90 7.73
C ALA A 13 9.50 -14.03 8.47
N ASP A 14 9.60 -14.16 9.80
CA ASP A 14 10.55 -13.39 10.60
C ASP A 14 11.98 -13.86 10.35
N THR A 15 12.16 -15.18 10.20
CA THR A 15 13.46 -15.78 9.84
C THR A 15 13.90 -15.35 8.44
N TRP A 16 12.97 -15.33 7.48
CA TRP A 16 13.26 -14.85 6.13
C TRP A 16 13.60 -13.36 6.12
N ALA A 17 12.84 -12.53 6.84
CA ALA A 17 13.09 -11.10 6.96
C ALA A 17 14.45 -10.81 7.61
N TYR A 18 14.82 -11.56 8.65
CA TYR A 18 16.14 -11.49 9.27
C TYR A 18 17.25 -11.81 8.26
N ALA A 19 17.12 -12.92 7.52
CA ALA A 19 18.12 -13.35 6.55
C ALA A 19 18.29 -12.35 5.41
N GLN A 20 17.20 -11.82 4.87
CA GLN A 20 17.18 -10.77 3.85
C GLN A 20 17.90 -9.50 4.33
N ARG A 21 17.58 -9.01 5.54
CA ARG A 21 18.24 -7.82 6.11
C ARG A 21 19.73 -8.07 6.33
N ARG A 22 20.09 -9.23 6.88
CA ARG A 22 21.50 -9.57 7.09
C ARG A 22 22.26 -9.63 5.76
N MET A 23 21.67 -10.21 4.72
CA MET A 23 22.24 -10.28 3.38
C MET A 23 22.48 -8.88 2.80
N ALA A 24 21.46 -8.02 2.79
CA ALA A 24 21.59 -6.64 2.31
C ALA A 24 22.66 -5.84 3.07
N PHE A 25 22.76 -6.04 4.39
CA PHE A 25 23.82 -5.43 5.19
C PHE A 25 25.22 -5.92 4.80
N LEU A 26 25.40 -7.24 4.65
CA LEU A 26 26.68 -7.82 4.27
C LEU A 26 27.09 -7.41 2.85
N GLU A 27 26.15 -7.30 1.92
CA GLU A 27 26.40 -6.77 0.57
C GLU A 27 26.89 -5.32 0.62
N ALA A 28 26.20 -4.45 1.37
CA ALA A 28 26.61 -3.06 1.54
C ALA A 28 28.00 -2.95 2.21
N MET A 29 28.24 -3.76 3.23
CA MET A 29 29.54 -3.84 3.90
C MET A 29 30.64 -4.33 2.95
N LEU A 30 30.38 -5.33 2.10
CA LEU A 30 31.35 -5.83 1.14
C LEU A 30 31.76 -4.74 0.13
N VAL A 31 30.79 -3.95 -0.35
CA VAL A 31 31.06 -2.78 -1.20
C VAL A 31 31.95 -1.77 -0.46
N ARG A 32 31.68 -1.48 0.82
CA ARG A 32 32.50 -0.57 1.65
C ARG A 32 33.92 -1.10 1.86
N VAL A 33 34.05 -2.36 2.29
CA VAL A 33 35.33 -3.00 2.60
C VAL A 33 36.25 -3.01 1.38
N LEU A 34 35.71 -3.29 0.19
CA LEU A 34 36.47 -3.25 -1.05
C LEU A 34 36.93 -1.84 -1.43
N ARG A 35 36.19 -0.80 -1.04
CA ARG A 35 36.55 0.60 -1.31
C ARG A 35 37.55 1.16 -0.30
N GLU A 36 37.43 0.78 0.99
CA GLU A 36 38.05 1.52 2.09
C GLU A 36 38.76 0.66 3.16
N HIS A 37 38.88 -0.65 2.99
CA HIS A 37 39.48 -1.57 3.98
C HIS A 37 38.86 -1.47 5.39
N PHE A 38 37.54 -1.25 5.46
CA PHE A 38 36.81 -1.10 6.72
C PHE A 38 36.63 -2.45 7.46
N GLU A 39 36.41 -2.42 8.78
CA GLU A 39 36.13 -3.63 9.58
C GLU A 39 34.64 -3.99 9.55
N LEU A 40 34.34 -5.29 9.46
CA LEU A 40 32.96 -5.77 9.42
C LEU A 40 32.34 -5.79 10.83
N GLN A 41 31.46 -4.82 11.11
CA GLN A 41 30.75 -4.71 12.39
C GLN A 41 29.23 -4.92 12.24
N GLU A 42 28.73 -6.09 12.64
CA GLU A 42 27.29 -6.43 12.66
C GLU A 42 26.59 -6.11 14.01
N TRP A 43 27.38 -5.88 15.07
CA TRP A 43 26.89 -5.77 16.45
C TRP A 43 27.17 -4.38 17.02
N PHE A 44 26.13 -3.71 17.53
CA PHE A 44 26.20 -2.34 18.01
C PHE A 44 25.74 -2.22 19.46
N ALA A 45 26.47 -1.46 20.28
CA ALA A 45 26.04 -1.07 21.60
C ALA A 45 24.96 0.03 21.51
N ALA A 46 24.08 0.13 22.51
CA ALA A 46 23.08 1.20 22.56
C ALA A 46 23.69 2.62 22.51
N ALA A 47 24.90 2.82 23.04
CA ALA A 47 25.60 4.09 22.98
C ALA A 47 26.11 4.42 21.55
N GLU A 48 26.48 3.41 20.77
CA GLU A 48 26.88 3.58 19.37
C GLU A 48 25.65 3.93 18.51
N LEU A 49 24.54 3.20 18.72
CA LEU A 49 23.27 3.50 18.06
C LEU A 49 22.75 4.91 18.38
N GLU A 50 22.91 5.37 19.63
CA GLU A 50 22.62 6.75 20.03
C GLU A 50 23.49 7.76 19.28
N ALA A 51 24.79 7.49 19.17
CA ALA A 51 25.73 8.37 18.45
C ALA A 51 25.41 8.44 16.94
N LEU A 52 24.94 7.36 16.33
CA LEU A 52 24.57 7.32 14.91
C LEU A 52 23.33 8.16 14.58
N ARG A 53 22.47 8.45 15.57
CA ARG A 53 21.23 9.24 15.44
C ARG A 53 20.37 8.79 14.25
N LEU A 54 20.19 7.48 14.10
CA LEU A 54 19.42 6.91 12.99
C LEU A 54 17.93 7.25 13.14
N PRO A 55 17.22 7.58 12.04
CA PRO A 55 15.79 7.85 12.07
C PRO A 55 15.01 6.61 12.54
N GLY A 56 13.98 6.83 13.35
CA GLY A 56 13.17 5.75 13.93
C GLY A 56 13.78 5.08 15.17
N LEU A 57 15.00 5.43 15.57
CA LEU A 57 15.53 5.08 16.89
C LEU A 57 15.20 6.15 17.93
N PRO A 58 14.94 5.74 19.19
CA PRO A 58 14.93 6.66 20.31
C PRO A 58 16.26 7.41 20.45
N THR A 59 16.22 8.64 20.96
CA THR A 59 17.38 9.54 21.05
C THR A 59 18.40 9.14 22.13
N HIS A 60 18.02 8.33 23.11
CA HIS A 60 18.87 8.00 24.25
C HIS A 60 19.13 6.51 24.39
N ARG A 61 20.36 6.11 24.76
CA ARG A 61 20.74 4.69 24.96
C ARG A 61 19.80 3.90 25.88
N SER A 62 19.28 4.52 26.93
CA SER A 62 18.36 3.87 27.89
C SER A 62 17.03 3.53 27.21
N THR A 63 16.52 4.45 26.39
CA THR A 63 15.30 4.25 25.60
C THR A 63 15.50 3.28 24.44
N ILE A 64 16.67 3.25 23.81
CA ILE A 64 17.04 2.25 22.80
C ILE A 64 17.04 0.85 23.44
N THR A 65 17.70 0.68 24.58
CA THR A 65 17.75 -0.60 25.30
C THR A 65 16.35 -1.08 25.69
N ARG A 66 15.49 -0.17 26.14
CA ARG A 66 14.10 -0.49 26.48
C ARG A 66 13.31 -0.95 25.25
N LYS A 67 13.42 -0.23 24.12
CA LYS A 67 12.77 -0.60 22.85
C LYS A 67 13.27 -1.97 22.37
N ALA A 68 14.57 -2.19 22.38
CA ALA A 68 15.18 -3.44 21.96
C ALA A 68 14.67 -4.65 22.77
N ARG A 69 14.51 -4.48 24.09
CA ARG A 69 13.91 -5.53 24.95
C ARG A 69 12.43 -5.74 24.67
N GLN A 70 11.67 -4.66 24.47
CA GLN A 70 10.24 -4.74 24.18
C GLN A 70 9.96 -5.44 22.85
N GLU A 71 10.80 -5.21 21.85
CA GLU A 71 10.68 -5.77 20.51
C GLU A 71 11.49 -7.06 20.30
N GLY A 72 12.12 -7.59 21.36
CA GLY A 72 12.84 -8.86 21.30
C GLY A 72 14.03 -8.86 20.34
N TRP A 73 14.75 -7.73 20.22
CA TRP A 73 15.89 -7.63 19.31
C TRP A 73 16.96 -8.66 19.66
N GLU A 74 17.55 -9.26 18.61
CA GLU A 74 18.68 -10.16 18.77
C GLU A 74 19.83 -9.42 19.46
N CYS A 75 20.26 -9.96 20.60
CA CYS A 75 21.29 -9.34 21.42
C CYS A 75 22.31 -10.37 21.90
N ARG A 76 23.57 -9.93 22.04
CA ARG A 76 24.63 -10.72 22.65
C ARG A 76 25.28 -9.93 23.79
N TRP A 77 25.76 -10.63 24.79
CA TRP A 77 26.57 -10.04 25.85
C TRP A 77 28.05 -10.07 25.47
N SER A 78 28.73 -8.92 25.52
CA SER A 78 30.16 -8.81 25.22
C SER A 78 30.77 -7.62 25.95
N ASN A 79 31.96 -7.78 26.52
CA ASN A 79 32.70 -6.72 27.21
C ASN A 79 31.85 -5.95 28.25
N GLY A 80 31.03 -6.66 29.03
CA GLY A 80 30.21 -6.05 30.09
C GLY A 80 28.99 -5.26 29.61
N ARG A 81 28.60 -5.37 28.34
CA ARG A 81 27.45 -4.66 27.75
C ARG A 81 26.67 -5.55 26.78
N TYR A 82 25.40 -5.21 26.60
CA TYR A 82 24.57 -5.79 25.54
C TYR A 82 24.89 -5.10 24.21
N LEU A 83 25.10 -5.91 23.19
CA LEU A 83 25.18 -5.50 21.80
C LEU A 83 23.95 -6.01 21.06
N PHE A 84 23.46 -5.24 20.11
CA PHE A 84 22.28 -5.53 19.30
C PHE A 84 22.69 -5.79 17.86
N HIS A 85 22.10 -6.81 17.25
CA HIS A 85 22.36 -7.14 15.86
C HIS A 85 21.72 -6.13 14.92
N VAL A 86 22.41 -5.77 13.84
CA VAL A 86 21.93 -4.79 12.87
C VAL A 86 20.59 -5.16 12.22
N SER A 87 20.35 -6.44 11.95
CA SER A 87 19.09 -6.92 11.34
C SER A 87 17.85 -6.70 12.21
N ALA A 88 18.05 -6.56 13.52
CA ALA A 88 16.97 -6.35 14.49
C ALA A 88 16.54 -4.87 14.60
N LEU A 89 17.25 -3.95 13.93
CA LEU A 89 16.89 -2.53 13.94
C LEU A 89 15.52 -2.29 13.28
N PRO A 90 14.80 -1.20 13.66
CA PRO A 90 13.60 -0.77 12.95
C PRO A 90 13.93 -0.47 11.50
N SER A 91 13.01 -0.74 10.57
CA SER A 91 13.27 -0.62 9.12
C SER A 91 13.89 0.72 8.74
N ARG A 92 13.33 1.84 9.20
CA ARG A 92 13.88 3.18 8.93
C ARG A 92 15.32 3.37 9.42
N ALA A 93 15.66 2.81 10.58
CA ALA A 93 17.00 2.91 11.13
C ALA A 93 17.98 2.05 10.35
N PHE A 94 17.55 0.84 9.95
CA PHE A 94 18.31 -0.07 9.12
C PHE A 94 18.59 0.53 7.74
N ASP A 95 17.57 1.07 7.05
CA ASP A 95 17.72 1.68 5.73
C ASP A 95 18.66 2.89 5.77
N ALA A 96 18.54 3.73 6.79
CA ALA A 96 19.44 4.88 6.97
C ALA A 96 20.88 4.47 7.27
N LEU A 97 21.08 3.35 7.99
CA LEU A 97 22.41 2.80 8.21
C LEU A 97 23.01 2.27 6.90
N LEU A 98 22.23 1.54 6.09
CA LEU A 98 22.68 1.08 4.77
C LEU A 98 23.04 2.25 3.86
N ALA A 99 22.19 3.28 3.78
CA ALA A 99 22.45 4.47 2.98
C ALA A 99 23.77 5.14 3.39
N ARG A 100 24.04 5.23 4.69
CA ARG A 100 25.30 5.79 5.21
C ARG A 100 26.51 4.92 4.87
N ILE A 101 26.39 3.58 4.93
CA ILE A 101 27.48 2.67 4.52
C ILE A 101 27.81 2.83 3.03
N LEU A 102 26.79 3.00 2.20
CA LEU A 102 26.94 3.14 0.75
C LEU A 102 27.29 4.56 0.27
N ASP A 103 27.49 5.51 1.19
CA ASP A 103 27.64 6.96 0.91
C ASP A 103 26.52 7.52 0.02
N LEU A 104 25.30 7.00 0.18
CA LEU A 104 24.12 7.49 -0.55
C LEU A 104 23.62 8.78 0.08
N PRO A 105 23.08 9.71 -0.73
CA PRO A 105 22.43 10.91 -0.21
C PRO A 105 21.30 10.51 0.77
N PRO A 106 21.00 11.33 1.80
CA PRO A 106 19.91 11.07 2.71
C PRO A 106 18.60 10.92 1.92
N ILE A 107 17.81 9.88 2.20
CA ILE A 107 16.55 9.59 1.49
C ILE A 107 15.60 10.80 1.49
N GLU A 108 15.65 11.64 2.53
CA GLU A 108 14.83 12.85 2.65
C GLU A 108 15.38 14.08 1.90
N ALA A 109 16.63 14.06 1.44
CA ALA A 109 17.28 15.21 0.84
C ALA A 109 16.92 15.44 -0.64
N GLU A 110 16.56 14.39 -1.37
CA GLU A 110 16.38 14.47 -2.85
C GLU A 110 14.94 14.21 -3.32
N ALA A 111 14.00 13.93 -2.39
CA ALA A 111 12.61 13.70 -2.75
C ALA A 111 11.92 14.94 -3.38
N GLY A 112 12.48 16.13 -3.17
CA GLY A 112 11.93 17.39 -3.69
C GLY A 112 12.29 17.71 -5.14
N GLU A 113 13.36 17.11 -5.69
CA GLU A 113 13.88 17.52 -7.01
C GLU A 113 13.71 16.47 -8.11
N TRP A 114 13.53 15.19 -7.74
CA TRP A 114 13.48 14.11 -8.73
C TRP A 114 12.10 13.89 -9.37
N PHE A 115 11.05 14.50 -8.81
CA PHE A 115 9.69 14.39 -9.32
C PHE A 115 9.21 15.73 -9.87
N ASP A 116 9.84 16.20 -10.94
CA ASP A 116 9.19 17.08 -11.93
C ASP A 116 8.14 16.26 -12.68
N LEU A 117 7.09 15.84 -11.97
CA LEU A 117 5.94 15.21 -12.58
C LEU A 117 5.32 16.24 -13.52
N PRO A 118 5.09 15.90 -14.80
CA PRO A 118 4.35 16.79 -15.67
C PRO A 118 3.01 17.11 -14.99
N ALA A 119 2.62 18.39 -15.03
CA ALA A 119 1.35 18.83 -14.48
C ALA A 119 0.25 17.86 -14.93
N PRO A 120 -0.60 17.36 -14.00
CA PRO A 120 -1.62 16.40 -14.35
C PRO A 120 -2.43 16.95 -15.54
N PRO A 121 -2.69 16.13 -16.57
CA PRO A 121 -3.48 16.59 -17.70
C PRO A 121 -4.80 17.15 -17.17
N ALA A 122 -5.27 18.24 -17.78
CA ALA A 122 -6.53 18.86 -17.41
C ALA A 122 -7.62 17.78 -17.27
N PRO A 123 -8.49 17.87 -16.24
CA PRO A 123 -9.48 16.83 -15.99
C PRO A 123 -10.24 16.54 -17.28
N ALA A 124 -10.28 15.27 -17.66
CA ALA A 124 -11.00 14.83 -18.85
C ALA A 124 -12.45 15.37 -18.77
N PRO A 125 -13.05 15.79 -19.89
CA PRO A 125 -14.44 16.21 -19.91
C PRO A 125 -15.29 15.12 -19.24
N PRO A 126 -16.28 15.48 -18.40
CA PRO A 126 -17.08 14.50 -17.69
C PRO A 126 -17.65 13.52 -18.71
N MET A 127 -17.34 12.24 -18.53
CA MET A 127 -17.87 11.19 -19.39
C MET A 127 -19.40 11.31 -19.42
N PRO A 128 -20.05 11.13 -20.59
CA PRO A 128 -21.50 11.12 -20.65
C PRO A 128 -22.01 10.06 -19.69
N VAL A 129 -22.77 10.53 -18.71
CA VAL A 129 -23.34 9.71 -17.64
C VAL A 129 -24.35 8.75 -18.27
N ASN A 130 -23.87 7.57 -18.63
CA ASN A 130 -24.65 6.50 -19.27
C ASN A 130 -25.37 5.65 -18.21
N THR A 131 -25.88 6.28 -17.16
CA THR A 131 -26.73 5.62 -16.17
C THR A 131 -28.18 5.75 -16.59
N ALA A 132 -28.88 4.62 -16.63
CA ALA A 132 -30.33 4.61 -16.80
C ALA A 132 -30.98 5.44 -15.68
N PRO A 133 -31.93 6.34 -16.00
CA PRO A 133 -32.65 7.09 -14.98
C PRO A 133 -33.29 6.18 -13.93
N PRO A 134 -33.41 6.64 -12.67
CA PRO A 134 -33.83 5.81 -11.53
C PRO A 134 -35.24 5.21 -11.67
N TRP A 135 -36.07 5.76 -12.57
CA TRP A 135 -37.42 5.28 -12.85
C TRP A 135 -37.50 4.15 -13.89
N VAL A 136 -36.43 3.90 -14.67
CA VAL A 136 -36.45 2.92 -15.78
C VAL A 136 -36.59 1.48 -15.26
N LEU A 137 -35.86 1.11 -14.21
CA LEU A 137 -35.92 -0.24 -13.65
C LEU A 137 -37.26 -0.56 -12.98
N PRO A 138 -37.85 0.33 -12.15
CA PRO A 138 -39.21 0.15 -11.65
C PRO A 138 -40.25 -0.02 -12.77
N LEU A 139 -40.16 0.79 -13.84
CA LEU A 139 -41.07 0.68 -14.99
C LEU A 139 -40.98 -0.70 -15.66
N MET A 140 -39.75 -1.19 -15.93
CA MET A 140 -39.56 -2.52 -16.51
C MET A 140 -40.11 -3.64 -15.63
N ARG A 141 -40.02 -3.50 -14.30
CA ARG A 141 -40.57 -4.46 -13.35
C ARG A 141 -42.10 -4.48 -13.40
N LEU A 142 -42.75 -3.33 -13.47
CA LEU A 142 -44.21 -3.20 -13.62
C LEU A 142 -44.70 -3.78 -14.94
N MET A 143 -44.00 -3.52 -16.04
CA MET A 143 -44.31 -4.07 -17.35
C MET A 143 -44.22 -5.60 -17.36
N ARG A 144 -43.22 -6.18 -16.68
CA ARG A 144 -42.97 -7.62 -16.66
C ARG A 144 -43.91 -8.39 -15.73
N ASN A 145 -44.22 -7.85 -14.56
CA ASN A 145 -44.84 -8.62 -13.49
C ASN A 145 -46.33 -8.31 -13.26
N GLU A 146 -46.77 -7.08 -13.53
CA GLU A 146 -48.05 -6.58 -13.00
C GLU A 146 -49.02 -6.13 -14.10
N THR A 147 -48.48 -5.61 -15.21
CA THR A 147 -49.29 -4.99 -16.26
C THR A 147 -49.33 -5.78 -17.57
N GLY A 148 -48.70 -6.96 -17.61
CA GLY A 148 -48.75 -7.86 -18.77
C GLY A 148 -48.19 -7.24 -20.06
N GLY A 149 -47.27 -6.30 -19.95
CA GLY A 149 -46.70 -5.58 -21.09
C GLY A 149 -47.42 -4.29 -21.49
N ASP A 150 -48.50 -3.88 -20.81
CA ASP A 150 -49.18 -2.61 -21.07
C ASP A 150 -48.39 -1.42 -20.47
N LEU A 151 -47.65 -0.73 -21.34
CA LEU A 151 -46.85 0.45 -20.99
C LEU A 151 -47.70 1.60 -20.42
N ALA A 152 -48.90 1.83 -20.95
CA ALA A 152 -49.76 2.95 -20.52
C ALA A 152 -50.33 2.70 -19.12
N ARG A 153 -50.52 1.43 -18.76
CA ARG A 153 -50.88 1.04 -17.39
C ARG A 153 -49.67 1.10 -16.46
N ALA A 154 -48.51 0.58 -16.87
CA ALA A 154 -47.28 0.61 -16.08
C ALA A 154 -46.84 2.04 -15.75
N TRP A 155 -46.99 2.97 -16.70
CA TRP A 155 -46.67 4.38 -16.52
C TRP A 155 -47.54 5.08 -15.48
N ARG A 156 -48.84 4.71 -15.40
CA ARG A 156 -49.76 5.26 -14.40
C ARG A 156 -49.48 4.77 -12.98
N GLU A 157 -48.99 3.54 -12.85
CA GLU A 157 -48.66 2.94 -11.55
C GLU A 157 -47.26 3.35 -11.07
N LEU A 158 -46.35 3.71 -11.98
CA LEU A 158 -44.96 4.07 -11.69
C LEU A 158 -44.73 5.03 -10.51
N PRO A 159 -45.52 6.11 -10.31
CA PRO A 159 -45.34 7.02 -9.18
C PRO A 159 -45.43 6.36 -7.81
N HIS A 160 -46.19 5.26 -7.67
CA HIS A 160 -46.33 4.52 -6.42
C HIS A 160 -45.17 3.56 -6.13
N HIS A 161 -44.29 3.32 -7.12
CA HIS A 161 -43.19 2.35 -7.04
C HIS A 161 -41.80 3.00 -7.09
N VAL A 162 -41.73 4.35 -7.12
CA VAL A 162 -40.48 5.11 -7.06
C VAL A 162 -40.32 5.78 -5.69
N PRO A 163 -39.07 5.96 -5.19
CA PRO A 163 -38.82 6.70 -3.95
C PRO A 163 -39.32 8.14 -4.01
N GLU A 164 -39.75 8.68 -2.86
CA GLU A 164 -40.17 10.09 -2.74
C GLU A 164 -39.05 11.04 -3.22
N GLY A 165 -39.43 12.02 -4.07
CA GLY A 165 -38.48 12.98 -4.66
C GLY A 165 -37.83 12.55 -5.97
N THR A 166 -38.18 11.38 -6.52
CA THR A 166 -37.72 10.97 -7.86
C THR A 166 -38.35 11.86 -8.94
N ALA A 167 -37.52 12.58 -9.71
CA ALA A 167 -37.99 13.34 -10.86
C ALA A 167 -38.48 12.39 -11.96
N LEU A 168 -39.80 12.36 -12.17
CA LEU A 168 -40.42 11.63 -13.27
C LEU A 168 -40.46 12.52 -14.51
N PRO A 169 -39.97 12.06 -15.67
CA PRO A 169 -40.02 12.83 -16.90
C PRO A 169 -41.45 12.85 -17.46
N SER A 170 -41.69 13.70 -18.45
CA SER A 170 -42.90 13.64 -19.26
C SER A 170 -42.97 12.34 -20.07
N VAL A 171 -44.17 11.99 -20.56
CA VAL A 171 -44.38 10.79 -21.40
C VAL A 171 -43.49 10.82 -22.65
N GLU A 172 -43.32 12.00 -23.25
CA GLU A 172 -42.51 12.20 -24.45
C GLU A 172 -41.01 12.02 -24.17
N GLU A 173 -40.52 12.60 -23.07
CA GLU A 173 -39.13 12.42 -22.61
C GLU A 173 -38.84 10.97 -22.22
N ALA A 174 -39.81 10.29 -21.60
CA ALA A 174 -39.69 8.88 -21.25
C ALA A 174 -39.55 7.98 -22.49
N ALA A 175 -40.34 8.24 -23.53
CA ALA A 175 -40.26 7.51 -24.79
C ALA A 175 -38.88 7.68 -25.45
N GLN A 176 -38.32 8.90 -25.47
CA GLN A 176 -36.98 9.17 -25.99
C GLN A 176 -35.90 8.39 -25.21
N VAL A 177 -36.03 8.32 -23.89
CA VAL A 177 -35.12 7.55 -23.03
C VAL A 177 -35.22 6.05 -23.31
N LEU A 178 -36.44 5.51 -23.44
CA LEU A 178 -36.63 4.08 -23.71
C LEU A 178 -36.09 3.65 -25.08
N VAL A 179 -36.28 4.48 -26.11
CA VAL A 179 -35.68 4.26 -27.45
C VAL A 179 -34.16 4.32 -27.38
N ARG A 180 -33.60 5.29 -26.65
CA ARG A 180 -32.14 5.42 -26.48
C ARG A 180 -31.51 4.19 -25.80
N PHE A 181 -32.24 3.53 -24.91
CA PHE A 181 -31.80 2.30 -24.24
C PHE A 181 -32.19 1.01 -24.98
N GLY A 182 -32.85 1.09 -26.14
CA GLY A 182 -33.27 -0.08 -26.94
C GLY A 182 -34.36 -0.92 -26.28
N LEU A 183 -35.22 -0.28 -25.48
CA LEU A 183 -36.26 -0.95 -24.67
C LEU A 183 -37.67 -0.84 -25.29
N ALA A 184 -37.83 -0.08 -26.38
CA ALA A 184 -39.09 0.15 -27.10
C ALA A 184 -38.86 0.08 -28.61
#